data_AF-A0A7W4C119-F1
#
_entry.id   AF-A0A7W4C119-F1
#
_cell.length_a   1.000
_cell.length_b   1.000
_cell.length_c   1.000
_cell.angle_alpha   90.00
_cell.angle_beta   90.00
_cell.angle_gamma   90.00
#
_symmetry.space_group_name_H-M   'P 1'
#
loop_
_entity.id
_entity.type
_entity.pdbx_description
1 polymer ?
#
loop_
_entity_poly.entity_id
_entity_poly.type
_entity_poly.pdbx_seq_one_letter_code
_entity_poly.pdbx_strand_id
1 'polypeptide(L)'
;MLYLIASCIALLFGPLFYRFFSSGSGLQKGLDGFIFVSLGGLVLIHILPELLEHGGFITLLFVMLGVWGPTASEKLFHRYSEITHNITLTLGIGGLLLHTITDGGAMVLAQQEGNSTLLALGVIMHRLPVGVAIWWLLKPQVGTRWASAVLAAMMVLTSVGYFAGEHLLTQLSLENTVYLQAFVTGSILHVVLHQPHGHQQEDK
;
A
#
# COMPACT_ATOMS: atom_id res chain seq x y z
N MET A 1 -16.30 -10.26 -11.40
CA MET A 1 -15.10 -11.13 -11.30
C MET A 1 -13.93 -10.71 -12.19
N LEU A 2 -14.15 -10.15 -13.39
CA LEU A 2 -13.06 -9.71 -14.28
C LEU A 2 -12.10 -8.72 -13.62
N TYR A 3 -12.62 -7.75 -12.84
CA TYR A 3 -11.78 -6.78 -12.12
C TYR A 3 -10.88 -7.42 -11.06
N LEU A 4 -11.39 -8.42 -10.32
CA LEU A 4 -10.59 -9.16 -9.35
C LEU A 4 -9.43 -9.89 -10.02
N ILE A 5 -9.67 -10.55 -11.16
CA ILE A 5 -8.62 -11.25 -11.92
C ILE A 5 -7.59 -10.25 -12.44
N ALA A 6 -8.03 -9.16 -13.07
CA ALA A 6 -7.15 -8.11 -13.57
C ALA A 6 -6.30 -7.49 -12.45
N SER A 7 -6.89 -7.29 -11.28
CA SER A 7 -6.28 -6.77 -10.06
C SER A 7 -5.21 -7.72 -9.49
N CYS A 8 -5.47 -9.03 -9.45
CA CYS A 8 -4.46 -10.03 -9.05
C CYS A 8 -3.32 -10.11 -10.07
N ILE A 9 -3.63 -10.05 -11.37
CA ILE A 9 -2.61 -10.02 -12.43
C ILE A 9 -1.75 -8.75 -12.31
N ALA A 10 -2.38 -7.58 -12.08
CA ALA A 10 -1.70 -6.31 -11.83
C ALA A 10 -0.67 -6.42 -10.69
N LEU A 11 -1.04 -7.08 -9.59
CA LEU A 11 -0.17 -7.29 -8.44
C LEU A 11 1.04 -8.21 -8.78
N LEU A 12 0.81 -9.26 -9.57
CA LEU A 12 1.85 -10.21 -9.99
C LEU A 12 2.87 -9.62 -10.98
N PHE A 13 2.60 -8.46 -11.57
CA PHE A 13 3.59 -7.75 -12.36
C PHE A 13 4.80 -7.30 -11.53
N GLY A 14 4.67 -7.14 -10.19
CA GLY A 14 5.80 -6.77 -9.32
C GLY A 14 7.06 -7.61 -9.54
N PRO A 15 7.01 -8.94 -9.33
CA PRO A 15 8.13 -9.85 -9.62
C PRO A 15 8.65 -9.79 -11.06
N LEU A 16 7.76 -9.62 -12.04
CA LEU A 16 8.09 -9.57 -13.47
C LEU A 16 8.90 -8.31 -13.81
N PHE A 17 8.43 -7.14 -13.39
CA PHE A 17 9.13 -5.87 -13.57
C PHE A 17 10.45 -5.87 -12.79
N TYR A 18 10.50 -6.40 -11.57
CA TYR A 18 11.75 -6.49 -10.84
C TYR A 18 12.82 -7.31 -11.58
N ARG A 19 12.45 -8.43 -12.20
CA ARG A 19 13.40 -9.26 -12.97
C ARG A 19 13.93 -8.56 -14.22
N PHE A 20 13.09 -7.78 -14.90
CA PHE A 20 13.43 -7.17 -16.18
C PHE A 20 14.10 -5.79 -16.03
N PHE A 21 13.86 -5.09 -14.92
CA PHE A 21 14.27 -3.70 -14.70
C PHE A 21 15.40 -3.57 -13.65
N SER A 22 15.84 -4.66 -13.01
CA SER A 22 16.92 -4.65 -11.99
C SER A 22 18.35 -4.52 -12.55
N SER A 23 18.53 -4.48 -13.87
CA SER A 23 19.84 -4.46 -14.53
C SER A 23 20.36 -3.06 -14.90
N GLY A 24 19.55 -1.99 -14.80
CA GLY A 24 19.92 -0.64 -15.22
C GLY A 24 19.59 0.46 -14.21
N SER A 25 20.60 1.23 -13.79
CA SER A 25 20.48 2.27 -12.76
C SER A 25 19.51 3.41 -13.12
N GLY A 26 19.39 3.77 -14.41
CA GLY A 26 18.43 4.79 -14.87
C GLY A 26 16.97 4.30 -14.86
N LEU A 27 16.77 3.03 -15.18
CA LEU A 27 15.46 2.41 -15.26
C LEU A 27 14.87 2.15 -13.87
N GLN A 28 15.73 1.77 -12.91
CA GLN A 28 15.40 1.70 -11.50
C GLN A 28 14.92 3.04 -10.94
N LYS A 29 15.66 4.14 -11.20
CA LYS A 29 15.24 5.50 -10.79
C LYS A 29 13.90 5.91 -11.38
N GLY A 30 13.63 5.54 -12.64
CA GLY A 30 12.34 5.79 -13.28
C GLY A 30 11.19 5.03 -12.62
N LEU A 31 11.41 3.77 -12.23
CA LEU A 31 10.42 2.99 -11.49
C LEU A 31 10.20 3.53 -10.07
N ASP A 32 11.26 3.94 -9.38
CA ASP A 32 11.14 4.56 -8.05
C ASP A 32 10.31 5.85 -8.13
N GLY A 33 10.59 6.71 -9.11
CA GLY A 33 9.79 7.91 -9.38
C GLY A 33 8.34 7.57 -9.74
N PHE A 34 8.11 6.52 -10.55
CA PHE A 34 6.77 6.06 -10.88
C PHE A 34 6.01 5.58 -9.64
N ILE A 35 6.63 4.76 -8.78
CA ILE A 35 6.02 4.30 -7.52
C ILE A 35 5.72 5.49 -6.62
N PHE A 36 6.67 6.40 -6.44
CA PHE A 36 6.51 7.60 -5.61
C PHE A 36 5.34 8.48 -6.07
N VAL A 37 5.30 8.83 -7.36
CA VAL A 37 4.26 9.69 -7.92
C VAL A 37 2.91 9.00 -7.95
N SER A 38 2.86 7.71 -8.29
CA SER A 38 1.59 6.97 -8.36
C SER A 38 0.99 6.72 -6.98
N LEU A 39 1.75 6.19 -6.01
CA LEU A 39 1.25 5.97 -4.65
C LEU A 39 0.97 7.31 -3.94
N GLY A 40 1.91 8.25 -4.00
CA GLY A 40 1.75 9.56 -3.37
C GLY A 40 0.58 10.33 -3.96
N GLY A 41 0.44 10.34 -5.29
CA GLY A 41 -0.67 10.95 -6.00
C GLY A 41 -2.01 10.31 -5.64
N LEU A 42 -2.11 8.98 -5.63
CA LEU A 42 -3.33 8.27 -5.22
C LEU A 42 -3.72 8.62 -3.78
N VAL A 43 -2.75 8.59 -2.85
CA VAL A 43 -2.99 8.91 -1.45
C VAL A 43 -3.47 10.35 -1.28
N LEU A 44 -2.82 11.31 -1.93
CA LEU A 44 -3.12 12.74 -1.74
C LEU A 44 -4.38 13.20 -2.48
N ILE A 45 -4.64 12.67 -3.67
CA ILE A 45 -5.73 13.14 -4.55
C ILE A 45 -7.01 12.34 -4.33
N HIS A 46 -6.91 11.06 -3.97
CA HIS A 46 -8.07 10.19 -3.86
C HIS A 46 -8.38 9.80 -2.42
N ILE A 47 -7.40 9.25 -1.69
CA ILE A 47 -7.65 8.70 -0.35
C ILE A 47 -7.84 9.81 0.69
N LEU A 48 -6.96 10.80 0.72
CA LEU A 48 -6.98 11.86 1.74
C LEU A 48 -8.25 12.73 1.67
N PRO A 49 -8.74 13.18 0.50
CA PRO A 49 -9.98 13.95 0.42
C PRO A 49 -11.19 13.15 0.91
N GLU A 50 -11.31 11.89 0.49
CA GLU A 50 -12.40 11.00 0.91
C GLU A 50 -12.44 10.85 2.46
N LEU A 51 -11.27 10.66 3.08
CA LEU A 51 -11.16 10.56 4.53
C LEU A 51 -11.46 11.87 5.27
N LEU A 52 -11.18 13.02 4.64
CA LEU A 52 -11.53 14.34 5.19
C LEU A 52 -13.03 14.61 5.09
N GLU A 53 -13.68 14.18 4.01
CA GLU A 53 -15.13 14.30 3.85
C GLU A 53 -15.88 13.49 4.92
N HIS A 54 -15.41 12.28 5.22
CA HIS A 54 -16.09 11.39 6.17
C HIS A 54 -15.67 11.60 7.63
N GLY A 55 -14.39 11.86 7.92
CA GLY A 55 -13.86 11.99 9.28
C GLY A 55 -13.58 13.43 9.73
N GLY A 56 -13.84 14.41 8.86
CA GLY A 56 -13.64 15.82 9.13
C GLY A 56 -12.19 16.18 9.46
N PHE A 57 -12.00 17.30 10.15
CA PHE A 57 -10.66 17.80 10.49
C PHE A 57 -9.87 16.88 11.44
N ILE A 58 -10.53 16.01 12.21
CA ILE A 58 -9.86 15.05 13.11
C ILE A 58 -9.06 14.02 12.30
N THR A 59 -9.50 13.66 11.09
CA THR A 59 -8.74 12.81 10.16
C THR A 59 -7.32 13.30 9.97
N LEU A 60 -7.10 14.62 9.86
CA LEU A 60 -5.77 15.19 9.63
C LEU A 60 -4.81 14.88 10.79
N LEU A 61 -5.31 14.87 12.04
CA LEU A 61 -4.51 14.48 13.20
C LEU A 61 -4.05 13.03 13.08
N PHE A 62 -4.95 12.11 12.72
CA PHE A 62 -4.59 10.70 12.55
C PHE A 62 -3.64 10.46 11.38
N VAL A 63 -3.79 11.20 10.27
CA VAL A 63 -2.82 11.20 9.16
C VAL A 63 -1.45 11.66 9.65
N MET A 64 -1.37 12.77 10.39
CA MET A 64 -0.10 13.26 10.96
C MET A 64 0.52 12.25 11.93
N LEU A 65 -0.29 11.62 12.78
CA LEU A 65 0.16 10.54 13.66
C LEU A 65 0.67 9.33 12.86
N GLY A 66 0.06 9.00 11.72
CA GLY A 66 0.56 7.97 10.82
C GLY A 66 1.88 8.35 10.16
N VAL A 67 2.02 9.61 9.72
CA VAL A 67 3.25 10.10 9.07
C VAL A 67 4.43 10.13 10.05
N TRP A 68 4.19 10.56 11.29
CA TRP A 68 5.23 10.68 12.31
C TRP A 68 5.38 9.45 13.20
N GLY A 69 4.38 8.59 13.28
CA GLY A 69 4.38 7.40 14.14
C GLY A 69 5.60 6.50 13.94
N PRO A 70 5.96 6.14 12.69
CA PRO A 70 7.17 5.37 12.41
C PRO A 70 8.44 6.07 12.88
N THR A 71 8.64 7.35 12.54
CA THR A 71 9.83 8.12 12.92
C THR A 71 9.93 8.34 14.43
N ALA A 72 8.81 8.57 15.10
CA ALA A 72 8.75 8.73 16.55
C ALA A 72 9.09 7.41 17.25
N SER A 73 8.61 6.29 16.73
CA SER A 73 8.97 4.95 17.20
C SER A 73 10.48 4.69 17.04
N GLU A 74 11.04 5.01 15.88
CA GLU A 74 12.49 4.90 15.63
C GLU A 74 13.33 5.74 16.60
N LYS A 75 12.95 7.01 16.81
CA LYS A 75 13.68 7.92 17.70
C LYS A 75 13.58 7.52 19.17
N LEU A 76 12.40 7.09 19.63
CA LEU A 76 12.17 6.71 21.02
C LEU A 76 12.87 5.40 21.39
N PHE A 77 12.99 4.48 20.42
CA PHE A 77 13.59 3.16 20.62
C PHE A 77 14.96 3.00 19.95
N HIS A 78 15.71 4.10 19.79
CA HIS A 78 17.06 4.11 19.20
C HIS A 78 18.05 3.11 19.83
N ARG A 79 17.80 2.68 21.09
CA ARG A 79 18.63 1.70 21.83
C ARG A 79 18.42 0.25 21.38
N TYR A 80 17.39 -0.04 20.57
CA TYR A 80 17.01 -1.39 20.10
C TYR A 80 16.84 -1.44 18.57
N SER A 81 17.80 -0.88 17.84
CA SER A 81 17.77 -0.66 16.38
C SER A 81 17.19 -1.79 15.52
N GLU A 82 17.47 -3.07 15.84
CA GLU A 82 16.93 -4.20 15.05
C GLU A 82 15.46 -4.52 15.35
N ILE A 83 15.02 -4.32 16.59
CA ILE A 83 13.63 -4.61 17.00
C ILE A 83 12.69 -3.57 16.38
N THR A 84 13.09 -2.29 16.38
CA THR A 84 12.26 -1.20 15.86
C THR A 84 12.08 -1.30 14.35
N HIS A 85 13.13 -1.66 13.61
CA HIS A 85 13.03 -1.90 12.15
C HIS A 85 12.03 -3.01 11.82
N ASN A 86 12.09 -4.14 12.55
CA ASN A 86 11.15 -5.24 12.37
C ASN A 86 9.71 -4.88 12.75
N ILE A 87 9.51 -4.08 13.81
CA ILE A 87 8.18 -3.60 14.19
C ILE A 87 7.60 -2.69 13.10
N THR A 88 8.37 -1.72 12.61
CA THR A 88 7.93 -0.82 11.52
C THR A 88 7.60 -1.62 10.25
N LEU A 89 8.44 -2.59 9.88
CA LEU A 89 8.19 -3.47 8.74
C LEU A 89 6.91 -4.31 8.93
N THR A 90 6.72 -4.87 10.12
CA THR A 90 5.54 -5.70 10.45
C THR A 90 4.26 -4.88 10.44
N LEU A 91 4.29 -3.68 11.03
CA LEU A 91 3.16 -2.74 11.01
C LEU A 91 2.85 -2.27 9.59
N GLY A 92 3.88 -1.99 8.77
CA GLY A 92 3.72 -1.61 7.38
C GLY A 92 3.09 -2.73 6.54
N ILE A 93 3.57 -3.97 6.68
CA ILE A 93 2.99 -5.14 6.02
C ILE A 93 1.55 -5.38 6.53
N GLY A 94 1.32 -5.29 7.84
CA GLY A 94 0.00 -5.50 8.44
C GLY A 94 -1.03 -4.47 7.96
N GLY A 95 -0.68 -3.18 8.00
CA GLY A 95 -1.53 -2.10 7.49
C GLY A 95 -1.85 -2.25 6.00
N LEU A 96 -0.85 -2.66 5.21
CA LEU A 96 -1.07 -2.94 3.80
C LEU A 96 -1.97 -4.15 3.56
N LEU A 97 -1.78 -5.24 4.30
CA LEU A 97 -2.65 -6.42 4.19
C LEU A 97 -4.11 -6.06 4.50
N LEU A 98 -4.34 -5.28 5.55
CA LEU A 98 -5.67 -4.74 5.85
C LEU A 98 -6.22 -3.85 4.73
N HIS A 99 -5.37 -2.99 4.15
CA HIS A 99 -5.75 -2.13 3.02
C HIS A 99 -6.19 -2.94 1.79
N THR A 100 -5.57 -4.09 1.51
CA THR A 100 -6.00 -4.91 0.36
C THR A 100 -7.41 -5.48 0.48
N ILE A 101 -7.94 -5.59 1.70
CA ILE A 101 -9.35 -5.94 1.92
C ILE A 101 -10.25 -4.81 1.41
N THR A 102 -9.88 -3.56 1.69
CA THR A 102 -10.62 -2.38 1.21
C THR A 102 -10.57 -2.24 -0.32
N ASP A 103 -9.45 -2.59 -0.97
CA ASP A 103 -9.36 -2.65 -2.44
C ASP A 103 -10.37 -3.65 -3.03
N GLY A 104 -10.52 -4.80 -2.36
CA GLY A 104 -11.49 -5.83 -2.71
C GLY A 104 -12.91 -5.27 -2.73
N GLY A 105 -13.29 -4.58 -1.66
CA GLY A 105 -14.59 -3.92 -1.53
C GLY A 105 -14.81 -2.81 -2.55
N ALA A 106 -13.78 -2.01 -2.84
CA ALA A 106 -13.85 -0.94 -3.84
C ALA A 106 -14.18 -1.47 -5.26
N MET A 107 -13.72 -2.69 -5.60
CA MET A 107 -14.07 -3.32 -6.88
C MET A 107 -15.54 -3.74 -6.97
N VAL A 108 -16.18 -4.05 -5.83
CA VAL A 108 -17.62 -4.33 -5.77
C VAL A 108 -18.40 -3.05 -6.00
N LEU A 109 -18.02 -1.96 -5.31
CA LEU A 109 -18.61 -0.64 -5.52
C LEU A 109 -18.50 -0.21 -6.99
N ALA A 110 -17.35 -0.41 -7.61
CA ALA A 110 -17.13 -0.07 -9.02
C ALA A 110 -17.93 -0.94 -10.02
N GLN A 111 -18.51 -2.07 -9.58
CA GLN A 111 -19.40 -2.92 -10.40
C GLN A 111 -20.88 -2.57 -10.25
N GLN A 112 -21.26 -1.75 -9.28
CA GLN A 112 -22.66 -1.35 -9.07
C GLN A 112 -23.15 -0.42 -10.19
N GLU A 113 -24.43 -0.58 -10.56
CA GLU A 113 -25.06 0.26 -11.59
C GLU A 113 -25.02 1.74 -11.18
N GLY A 114 -24.45 2.58 -12.06
CA GLY A 114 -24.29 4.01 -11.82
C GLY A 114 -22.89 4.45 -11.40
N ASN A 115 -22.01 3.51 -11.00
CA ASN A 115 -20.61 3.84 -10.70
C ASN A 115 -19.72 3.82 -11.95
N SER A 116 -18.65 4.62 -11.91
CA SER A 116 -17.79 4.84 -13.08
C SER A 116 -16.81 3.69 -13.31
N THR A 117 -16.66 3.25 -14.56
CA THR A 117 -15.60 2.32 -15.00
C THR A 117 -14.19 2.85 -14.67
N LEU A 118 -14.06 4.17 -14.54
CA LEU A 118 -12.84 4.86 -14.11
C LEU A 118 -12.42 4.45 -12.69
N LEU A 119 -13.37 4.24 -11.76
CA LEU A 119 -13.07 3.75 -10.41
C LEU A 119 -12.46 2.36 -10.46
N ALA A 120 -13.06 1.42 -11.20
CA ALA A 120 -12.52 0.07 -11.37
C ALA A 120 -11.12 0.10 -11.98
N LEU A 121 -10.91 0.96 -12.98
CA LEU A 121 -9.62 1.08 -13.65
C LEU A 121 -8.56 1.70 -12.73
N GLY A 122 -8.91 2.72 -11.94
CA GLY A 122 -8.02 3.28 -10.91
C GLY A 122 -7.65 2.24 -9.85
N VAL A 123 -8.61 1.40 -9.44
CA VAL A 123 -8.36 0.30 -8.50
C VAL A 123 -7.39 -0.75 -9.09
N ILE A 124 -7.54 -1.11 -10.36
CA ILE A 124 -6.64 -2.08 -11.00
C ILE A 124 -5.26 -1.46 -11.25
N MET A 125 -5.21 -0.20 -11.70
CA MET A 125 -3.97 0.46 -12.09
C MET A 125 -3.07 0.77 -10.89
N HIS A 126 -3.61 1.14 -9.72
CA HIS A 126 -2.76 1.38 -8.55
C HIS A 126 -2.10 0.10 -8.01
N ARG A 127 -2.66 -1.08 -8.30
CA ARG A 127 -2.11 -2.35 -7.82
C ARG A 127 -0.82 -2.76 -8.49
N LEU A 128 -0.57 -2.26 -9.70
CA LEU A 128 0.69 -2.47 -10.39
C LEU A 128 1.85 -1.79 -9.62
N PRO A 129 1.82 -0.46 -9.33
CA PRO A 129 2.79 0.19 -8.46
C PRO A 129 2.94 -0.51 -7.10
N VAL A 130 1.84 -0.89 -6.47
CA VAL A 130 1.86 -1.57 -5.16
C VAL A 130 2.61 -2.90 -5.25
N GLY A 131 2.29 -3.76 -6.24
CA GLY A 131 2.95 -5.05 -6.41
C GLY A 131 4.45 -4.92 -6.65
N VAL A 132 4.86 -3.93 -7.46
CA VAL A 132 6.28 -3.61 -7.69
C VAL A 132 6.95 -3.13 -6.40
N ALA A 133 6.35 -2.18 -5.69
CA ALA A 133 6.88 -1.60 -4.46
C ALA A 133 7.09 -2.67 -3.38
N ILE A 134 6.12 -3.55 -3.17
CA ILE A 134 6.19 -4.62 -2.17
C ILE A 134 7.24 -5.64 -2.52
N TRP A 135 7.31 -6.06 -3.77
CA TRP A 135 8.35 -6.98 -4.18
C TRP A 135 9.74 -6.38 -3.97
N TRP A 136 9.92 -5.10 -4.31
CA TRP A 136 11.19 -4.40 -4.16
C TRP A 136 11.57 -4.19 -2.69
N LEU A 137 10.62 -3.84 -1.83
CA LEU A 137 10.87 -3.57 -0.42
C LEU A 137 11.16 -4.85 0.36
N LEU A 138 10.39 -5.93 0.12
CA LEU A 138 10.49 -7.15 0.91
C LEU A 138 11.58 -8.10 0.40
N LYS A 139 11.79 -8.24 -0.91
CA LYS A 139 12.74 -9.23 -1.45
C LYS A 139 14.17 -9.07 -0.88
N PRO A 140 14.76 -7.87 -0.77
CA PRO A 140 16.10 -7.70 -0.20
C PRO A 140 16.15 -7.98 1.30
N GLN A 141 15.06 -7.76 2.03
CA GLN A 141 15.02 -7.86 3.49
C GLN A 141 14.69 -9.26 3.99
N VAL A 142 13.68 -9.91 3.41
CA VAL A 142 13.15 -11.20 3.87
C VAL A 142 13.24 -12.32 2.82
N GLY A 143 13.75 -12.00 1.63
CA GLY A 143 13.94 -12.95 0.54
C GLY A 143 12.67 -13.23 -0.29
N THR A 144 12.86 -13.95 -1.39
CA THR A 144 11.81 -14.24 -2.39
C THR A 144 10.63 -15.02 -1.83
N ARG A 145 10.88 -15.98 -0.93
CA ARG A 145 9.82 -16.84 -0.35
C ARG A 145 8.80 -16.01 0.43
N TRP A 146 9.28 -15.17 1.35
CA TRP A 146 8.41 -14.32 2.16
C TRP A 146 7.75 -13.20 1.34
N ALA A 147 8.46 -12.59 0.39
CA ALA A 147 7.86 -11.62 -0.52
C ALA A 147 6.70 -12.25 -1.32
N SER A 148 6.87 -13.48 -1.81
CA SER A 148 5.80 -14.21 -2.51
C SER A 148 4.63 -14.59 -1.59
N ALA A 149 4.90 -14.95 -0.33
CA ALA A 149 3.87 -15.24 0.65
C ALA A 149 3.02 -14.00 0.96
N VAL A 150 3.63 -12.82 1.08
CA VAL A 150 2.91 -11.56 1.28
C VAL A 150 2.05 -11.21 0.08
N LEU A 151 2.56 -11.33 -1.17
CA LEU A 151 1.74 -11.12 -2.36
C LEU A 151 0.57 -12.11 -2.45
N ALA A 152 0.79 -13.38 -2.08
CA ALA A 152 -0.27 -14.38 -2.00
C ALA A 152 -1.33 -14.01 -0.95
N ALA A 153 -0.90 -13.59 0.25
CA ALA A 153 -1.80 -13.12 1.30
C ALA A 153 -2.61 -11.90 0.85
N MET A 154 -1.98 -10.94 0.15
CA MET A 154 -2.66 -9.79 -0.45
C MET A 154 -3.74 -10.23 -1.45
N MET A 155 -3.46 -11.18 -2.35
CA MET A 155 -4.46 -11.70 -3.29
C MET A 155 -5.65 -12.38 -2.57
N VAL A 156 -5.36 -13.16 -1.52
CA VAL A 156 -6.39 -13.81 -0.71
C VAL A 156 -7.26 -12.76 0.00
N LEU A 157 -6.65 -11.80 0.69
CA LEU A 157 -7.36 -10.75 1.42
C LEU A 157 -8.15 -9.82 0.50
N THR A 158 -7.64 -9.56 -0.71
CA THR A 158 -8.42 -8.86 -1.75
C THR A 158 -9.65 -9.65 -2.13
N SER A 159 -9.50 -10.96 -2.34
CA SER A 159 -10.62 -11.83 -2.69
C SER A 159 -11.65 -11.88 -1.57
N VAL A 160 -11.19 -11.94 -0.31
CA VAL A 160 -12.06 -11.80 0.87
C VAL A 160 -12.80 -10.47 0.85
N GLY A 161 -12.10 -9.35 0.62
CA GLY A 161 -12.72 -8.03 0.51
C GLY A 161 -13.73 -7.92 -0.65
N TYR A 162 -13.47 -8.60 -1.77
CA TYR A 162 -14.37 -8.62 -2.92
C TYR A 162 -15.63 -9.46 -2.66
N PHE A 163 -15.51 -10.66 -2.10
CA PHE A 163 -16.66 -11.53 -1.85
C PHE A 163 -17.45 -11.14 -0.60
N ALA A 164 -16.75 -10.72 0.46
CA ALA A 164 -17.38 -10.22 1.66
C ALA A 164 -17.82 -8.75 1.50
N GLY A 165 -17.43 -8.07 0.42
CA GLY A 165 -17.58 -6.63 0.23
C GLY A 165 -18.99 -6.11 0.52
N GLU A 166 -20.05 -6.74 0.03
CA GLU A 166 -21.42 -6.28 0.30
C GLU A 166 -21.78 -6.28 1.80
N HIS A 167 -21.35 -7.30 2.54
CA HIS A 167 -21.56 -7.40 4.00
C HIS A 167 -20.52 -6.63 4.82
N LEU A 168 -19.31 -6.49 4.28
CA LEU A 168 -18.17 -5.88 4.95
C LEU A 168 -18.21 -4.35 4.79
N LEU A 169 -18.74 -3.83 3.68
CA LEU A 169 -18.93 -2.38 3.46
C LEU A 169 -19.91 -1.76 4.45
N THR A 170 -20.83 -2.54 5.03
CA THR A 170 -21.73 -2.06 6.09
C THR A 170 -21.09 -2.08 7.49
N GLN A 171 -20.10 -2.95 7.75
CA GLN A 171 -19.41 -3.01 9.06
C GLN A 171 -18.05 -2.28 9.10
N LEU A 172 -17.33 -2.27 7.98
CA LEU A 172 -16.11 -1.50 7.70
C LEU A 172 -16.43 -0.22 6.92
N SER A 173 -17.65 0.30 7.03
CA SER A 173 -18.01 1.58 6.39
C SER A 173 -16.98 2.64 6.77
N LEU A 174 -16.76 3.59 5.86
CA LEU A 174 -15.84 4.71 6.09
C LEU A 174 -16.14 5.39 7.43
N GLU A 175 -17.41 5.52 7.82
CA GLU A 175 -17.83 6.11 9.09
C GLU A 175 -17.24 5.43 10.33
N ASN A 176 -17.12 4.10 10.35
CA ASN A 176 -16.64 3.37 11.53
C ASN A 176 -15.12 3.23 11.59
N THR A 177 -14.44 3.33 10.44
CA THR A 177 -13.00 3.02 10.35
C THR A 177 -12.14 4.21 9.90
N VAL A 178 -12.73 5.39 9.72
CA VAL A 178 -12.07 6.57 9.12
C VAL A 178 -10.74 6.91 9.80
N TYR A 179 -10.67 6.84 11.13
CA TYR A 179 -9.47 7.22 11.89
C TYR A 179 -8.35 6.18 11.79
N LEU A 180 -8.72 4.89 11.76
CA LEU A 180 -7.77 3.81 11.53
C LEU A 180 -7.21 3.90 10.11
N GLN A 181 -8.07 4.13 9.13
CA GLN A 181 -7.67 4.33 7.74
C GLN A 181 -6.77 5.57 7.61
N ALA A 182 -7.13 6.70 8.23
CA ALA A 182 -6.31 7.90 8.27
C ALA A 182 -4.89 7.66 8.82
N PHE A 183 -4.78 6.93 9.92
CA PHE A 183 -3.49 6.54 10.50
C PHE A 183 -2.68 5.63 9.57
N VAL A 184 -3.32 4.63 8.96
CA VAL A 184 -2.67 3.72 8.00
C VAL A 184 -2.23 4.47 6.75
N THR A 185 -3.06 5.37 6.22
CA THR A 185 -2.77 6.24 5.08
C THR A 185 -1.56 7.13 5.37
N GLY A 186 -1.50 7.75 6.54
CA GLY A 186 -0.32 8.52 6.97
C GLY A 186 0.95 7.65 7.07
N SER A 187 0.82 6.42 7.59
CA SER A 187 1.93 5.48 7.70
C SER A 187 2.45 5.01 6.34
N ILE A 188 1.56 4.77 5.36
CA ILE A 188 1.94 4.46 3.98
C ILE A 188 2.66 5.66 3.36
N LEU A 189 2.15 6.87 3.57
CA LEU A 189 2.78 8.09 3.07
C LEU A 189 4.19 8.29 3.65
N HIS A 190 4.40 7.99 4.94
CA HIS A 190 5.72 7.96 5.55
C HIS A 190 6.67 7.02 4.80
N VAL A 191 6.27 5.77 4.60
CA VAL A 191 7.09 4.73 3.95
C VAL A 191 7.44 5.11 2.52
N VAL A 192 6.49 5.70 1.77
CA VAL A 192 6.73 6.17 0.40
C VAL A 192 7.71 7.33 0.36
N LEU A 193 7.62 8.28 1.31
CA LEU A 193 8.53 9.42 1.42
C LEU A 193 9.92 9.03 1.92
N HIS A 194 10.01 7.98 2.75
CA HIS A 194 11.25 7.50 3.38
C HIS A 194 11.80 6.22 2.76
N GLN A 195 11.40 5.85 1.53
CA GLN A 195 12.01 4.68 0.88
C GLN A 195 13.54 4.80 0.94
N PRO A 196 14.24 3.76 1.45
CA PRO A 196 15.69 3.79 1.51
C PRO A 196 16.20 3.78 0.08
N HIS A 197 16.54 4.97 -0.39
CA HIS A 197 17.37 5.17 -1.57
C HIS A 197 18.52 4.19 -1.42
N GLY A 198 18.66 3.26 -2.38
CA GLY A 198 19.76 2.32 -2.36
C GLY A 198 21.07 3.10 -2.27
N HIS A 199 21.58 3.27 -1.05
CA HIS A 199 22.94 3.66 -0.83
C HIS A 199 23.74 2.49 -1.36
N GLN A 200 24.17 2.65 -2.60
CA GLN A 200 25.27 1.93 -3.18
C GLN A 200 26.44 2.11 -2.20
N GLN A 201 26.64 1.13 -1.33
CA GLN A 201 27.92 0.95 -0.67
C GLN A 201 28.91 0.66 -1.80
N GLU A 202 29.55 1.71 -2.31
CA GLU A 202 30.88 1.60 -2.86
C GLU A 202 31.79 1.16 -1.71
N ASP A 203 31.96 -0.15 -1.57
CA ASP A 203 33.14 -0.66 -0.90
C ASP A 203 34.34 -0.32 -1.79
N LYS A 204 35.19 0.56 -1.27
CA LYS A 204 36.52 0.87 -1.79
C LYS A 204 37.51 -0.23 -1.45
#